data_AF-A0A0K6IH96-F1
#
_entry.id   AF-A0A0K6IH96-F1
#
_cell.length_a   1.000
_cell.length_b   1.000
_cell.length_c   1.000
_cell.angle_alpha   90.00
_cell.angle_beta   90.00
_cell.angle_gamma   90.00
#
_symmetry.space_group_name_H-M   'P 1'
#
loop_
_entity.id
_entity.type
_entity.pdbx_description
1 polymer ?
#
loop_
_entity_poly.entity_id
_entity_poly.type
_entity_poly.pdbx_seq_one_letter_code
_entity_poly.pdbx_strand_id
1 'polypeptide(L)'
;MFSQSIKAFCCILLITSLVACSSAPSKQEFDSTRDQQQYELAHLLETLWQRGHIIPTLQQGAPLISSAKAGQAAIAQQNQNNIDLVKAELAKLDAKLIERQQQPQTGDLAQLMALSVEDNAKNQYMAEPLIIYRSEQTRWRLMGEDGTEIWLNVVWNEKGKLYIEGQEALDLSPSSPDTPRTLQVFYYGGKVLAQASLTLELQTKVPRL
;
A
#
# COMPACT_ATOMS: atom_id res chain seq x y z
N MET A 1 18.05 81.15 -27.77
CA MET A 1 16.72 80.66 -28.20
C MET A 1 16.78 79.14 -28.26
N PHE A 2 15.99 78.51 -27.38
CA PHE A 2 15.23 77.24 -27.48
C PHE A 2 15.53 76.28 -28.68
N SER A 3 15.54 74.94 -28.57
CA SER A 3 15.23 74.00 -27.46
C SER A 3 15.46 72.52 -27.86
N GLN A 4 15.66 71.66 -26.83
CA GLN A 4 15.31 70.21 -26.69
C GLN A 4 16.13 69.16 -27.47
N SER A 5 16.49 67.97 -26.96
CA SER A 5 15.70 66.99 -26.17
C SER A 5 16.60 65.98 -25.41
N ILE A 6 16.41 65.76 -24.11
CA ILE A 6 15.93 64.53 -23.41
C ILE A 6 16.89 63.31 -23.31
N LYS A 7 17.34 63.09 -22.06
CA LYS A 7 17.55 61.83 -21.30
C LYS A 7 18.40 60.70 -21.91
N ALA A 8 19.61 60.53 -21.37
CA ALA A 8 20.30 59.24 -21.31
C ALA A 8 20.30 58.73 -19.87
N PHE A 9 19.23 58.02 -19.52
CA PHE A 9 19.12 57.18 -18.33
C PHE A 9 19.86 55.87 -18.69
N CYS A 10 21.10 55.71 -18.23
CA CYS A 10 21.86 54.48 -18.47
C CYS A 10 21.36 53.43 -17.46
N CYS A 11 20.33 52.69 -17.87
CA CYS A 11 19.78 51.56 -17.14
C CYS A 11 20.86 50.51 -16.90
N ILE A 12 21.27 50.40 -15.64
CA ILE A 12 21.92 49.22 -15.08
C ILE A 12 20.93 48.07 -15.22
N LEU A 13 21.12 47.22 -16.22
CA LEU A 13 20.51 45.88 -16.31
C LEU A 13 21.63 44.86 -16.19
N LEU A 14 22.12 44.72 -14.96
CA LEU A 14 22.84 43.53 -14.51
C LEU A 14 21.83 42.38 -14.47
N ILE A 15 21.68 41.70 -15.60
CA ILE A 15 21.07 40.36 -15.64
C ILE A 15 22.10 39.42 -15.00
N THR A 16 22.11 39.38 -13.66
CA THR A 16 22.72 38.28 -12.93
C THR A 16 21.86 37.06 -13.23
N SER A 17 22.28 36.29 -14.23
CA SER A 17 21.85 34.92 -14.42
C SER A 17 22.15 34.15 -13.14
N LEU A 18 21.13 34.03 -12.28
CA LEU A 18 21.02 32.94 -11.31
C LEU A 18 20.93 31.65 -12.12
N VAL A 19 22.07 31.19 -12.62
CA VAL A 19 22.27 29.78 -12.92
C VAL A 19 22.20 29.13 -11.56
N ALA A 20 21.02 28.62 -11.21
CA ALA A 20 20.92 27.60 -10.19
C ALA A 20 21.79 26.45 -10.70
N CYS A 21 23.05 26.42 -10.26
CA CYS A 21 23.90 25.24 -10.33
C CYS A 21 23.15 24.16 -9.54
N SER A 22 22.31 23.41 -10.24
CA SER A 22 21.84 22.11 -9.77
C SER A 22 23.07 21.22 -9.72
N SER A 23 23.76 21.24 -8.58
CA SER A 23 24.74 20.23 -8.23
C SER A 23 24.07 18.88 -8.49
N ALA A 24 24.67 18.08 -9.37
CA ALA A 24 24.19 16.72 -9.57
C ALA A 24 24.18 16.02 -8.21
N PRO A 25 23.11 15.25 -7.89
CA PRO A 25 23.06 14.55 -6.62
C PRO A 25 24.31 13.70 -6.45
N SER A 26 24.82 13.65 -5.23
CA SER A 26 25.95 12.79 -4.92
C SER A 26 25.57 11.33 -5.22
N LYS A 27 26.56 10.47 -5.49
CA LYS A 27 26.30 9.04 -5.72
C LYS A 27 25.47 8.41 -4.59
N GLN A 28 25.75 8.81 -3.35
CA GLN A 28 25.04 8.35 -2.16
C GLN A 28 23.57 8.83 -2.12
N GLU A 29 23.31 10.07 -2.53
CA GLU A 29 21.94 10.59 -2.65
C GLU A 29 21.15 9.84 -3.73
N PHE A 30 21.75 9.62 -4.90
CA PHE A 30 21.10 8.85 -5.97
C PHE A 30 20.77 7.41 -5.53
N ASP A 31 21.72 6.70 -4.94
CA ASP A 31 21.51 5.33 -4.47
C ASP A 31 20.38 5.29 -3.42
N SER A 32 20.37 6.23 -2.47
CA SER A 32 19.30 6.34 -1.46
C SER A 32 17.93 6.62 -2.08
N THR A 33 17.83 7.54 -3.05
CA THR A 33 16.56 7.86 -3.71
C THR A 33 16.06 6.67 -4.53
N ARG A 34 16.94 6.00 -5.28
CA ARG A 34 16.58 4.80 -6.03
C ARG A 34 16.03 3.73 -5.11
N ASP A 35 16.72 3.43 -4.02
CA ASP A 35 16.34 2.37 -3.09
C ASP A 35 14.98 2.69 -2.43
N GLN A 36 14.75 3.95 -2.05
CA GLN A 36 13.46 4.41 -1.55
C GLN A 36 12.34 4.22 -2.59
N GLN A 37 12.56 4.62 -3.84
CA GLN A 37 11.56 4.44 -4.90
C GLN A 37 11.28 2.97 -5.20
N GLN A 38 12.30 2.10 -5.19
CA GLN A 38 12.13 0.67 -5.42
C GLN A 38 11.37 0.00 -4.27
N TYR A 39 11.66 0.40 -3.03
CA TYR A 39 10.91 -0.06 -1.86
C TYR A 39 9.44 0.39 -1.93
N GLU A 40 9.18 1.67 -2.22
CA GLU A 40 7.82 2.19 -2.39
C GLU A 40 7.08 1.44 -3.50
N LEU A 41 7.71 1.27 -4.67
CA LEU A 41 7.12 0.55 -5.79
C LEU A 41 6.79 -0.90 -5.43
N ALA A 42 7.70 -1.61 -4.75
CA ALA A 42 7.46 -2.99 -4.31
C ALA A 42 6.27 -3.07 -3.34
N HIS A 43 6.20 -2.16 -2.37
CA HIS A 43 5.09 -2.11 -1.42
C HIS A 43 3.74 -1.81 -2.09
N LEU A 44 3.72 -0.87 -3.04
CA LEU A 44 2.51 -0.54 -3.80
C LEU A 44 2.06 -1.71 -4.69
N LEU A 45 3.00 -2.42 -5.32
CA LEU A 45 2.70 -3.61 -6.13
C LEU A 45 2.15 -4.76 -5.28
N GLU A 46 2.73 -5.00 -4.11
CA GLU A 46 2.20 -5.97 -3.16
C GLU A 46 0.77 -5.61 -2.74
N THR A 47 0.53 -4.35 -2.39
CA THR A 47 -0.80 -3.85 -2.02
C THR A 47 -1.80 -4.03 -3.16
N LEU A 48 -1.42 -3.68 -4.40
CA LEU A 48 -2.25 -3.82 -5.59
C LEU A 48 -2.57 -5.29 -5.89
N TRP A 49 -1.59 -6.17 -5.72
CA TRP A 49 -1.81 -7.61 -5.85
C TRP A 49 -2.75 -8.10 -4.74
N GLN A 50 -2.50 -7.79 -3.47
CA GLN A 50 -3.31 -8.28 -2.35
C GLN A 50 -4.77 -7.82 -2.49
N ARG A 51 -5.01 -6.56 -2.86
CA ARG A 51 -6.36 -5.99 -2.94
C ARG A 51 -7.09 -6.29 -4.26
N GLY A 52 -6.37 -6.25 -5.39
CA GLY A 52 -6.97 -6.37 -6.72
C GLY A 52 -6.68 -7.67 -7.46
N HIS A 53 -5.68 -8.45 -7.03
CA HIS A 53 -5.02 -9.48 -7.83
C HIS A 53 -4.58 -8.95 -9.20
N ILE A 54 -4.06 -7.72 -9.23
CA ILE A 54 -3.60 -7.05 -10.44
C ILE A 54 -2.07 -7.06 -10.48
N ILE A 55 -1.50 -7.53 -11.59
CA ILE A 55 -0.08 -7.40 -11.92
C ILE A 55 0.01 -6.42 -13.10
N PRO A 56 0.37 -5.15 -12.88
CA PRO A 56 0.40 -4.17 -13.95
C PRO A 56 1.61 -4.37 -14.87
N THR A 57 1.46 -3.98 -16.13
CA THR A 57 2.58 -3.87 -17.06
C THR A 57 3.39 -2.61 -16.72
N LEU A 58 4.58 -2.79 -16.19
CA LEU A 58 5.48 -1.70 -15.82
C LEU A 58 6.29 -1.20 -17.03
N GLN A 59 6.67 0.08 -17.00
CA GLN A 59 7.66 0.63 -17.92
C GLN A 59 9.02 -0.03 -17.69
N GLN A 60 9.68 -0.38 -18.80
CA GLN A 60 10.99 -1.03 -18.85
C GLN A 60 11.94 -0.24 -19.78
N GLY A 61 13.24 -0.49 -19.66
CA GLY A 61 14.26 0.03 -20.57
C GLY A 61 15.35 0.87 -19.91
N ALA A 62 15.14 1.39 -18.70
CA ALA A 62 16.23 1.96 -17.90
C ALA A 62 17.14 0.85 -17.35
N PRO A 63 18.47 1.07 -17.25
CA PRO A 63 19.36 0.12 -16.60
C PRO A 63 19.03 -0.02 -15.11
N LEU A 64 19.41 -1.12 -14.46
CA LEU A 64 19.16 -1.28 -13.02
C LEU A 64 20.00 -0.32 -12.16
N ILE A 65 21.23 -0.06 -12.59
CA ILE A 65 22.18 0.85 -11.95
C ILE A 65 22.89 1.68 -13.01
N SER A 66 23.31 2.89 -12.67
CA SER A 66 24.13 3.71 -13.56
C SER A 66 25.02 4.68 -12.79
N SER A 67 26.26 4.84 -13.26
CA SER A 67 27.16 5.91 -12.82
C SER A 67 27.02 7.19 -13.66
N ALA A 68 26.31 7.13 -14.79
CA ALA A 68 26.12 8.28 -15.69
C ALA A 68 24.85 9.06 -15.32
N LYS A 69 24.92 10.39 -15.29
CA LYS A 69 23.79 11.28 -14.94
C LYS A 69 22.53 11.00 -15.77
N ALA A 70 22.70 10.77 -17.08
CA ALA A 70 21.59 10.42 -17.97
C ALA A 70 20.92 9.09 -17.60
N GLY A 71 21.72 8.08 -17.23
CA GLY A 71 21.20 6.78 -16.78
C GLY A 71 20.51 6.87 -15.42
N GLN A 72 21.06 7.66 -14.49
CA GLN A 72 20.44 7.93 -13.19
C GLN A 72 19.08 8.63 -13.35
N ALA A 73 18.99 9.63 -14.22
CA ALA A 73 17.73 10.32 -14.52
C ALA A 73 16.71 9.38 -15.18
N ALA A 74 17.14 8.51 -16.09
CA ALA A 74 16.26 7.51 -16.72
C ALA A 74 15.70 6.50 -15.69
N ILE A 75 16.53 6.05 -14.73
CA ILE A 75 16.10 5.18 -13.63
C ILE A 75 15.04 5.88 -12.77
N ALA A 76 15.34 7.10 -12.32
CA ALA A 76 14.43 7.87 -11.46
C ALA A 76 13.09 8.12 -12.15
N GLN A 77 13.10 8.48 -13.44
CA GLN A 77 11.89 8.70 -14.22
C GLN A 77 11.09 7.41 -14.41
N GLN A 78 11.74 6.29 -14.75
CA GLN A 78 11.04 5.01 -14.92
C GLN A 78 10.40 4.55 -13.60
N ASN A 79 11.13 4.64 -12.49
CA ASN A 79 10.61 4.29 -11.17
C ASN A 79 9.41 5.17 -10.81
N GLN A 80 9.51 6.49 -11.02
CA GLN A 80 8.41 7.40 -10.72
C GLN A 80 7.17 7.12 -11.57
N ASN A 81 7.34 6.92 -12.88
CA ASN A 81 6.23 6.57 -13.78
C ASN A 81 5.54 5.27 -13.34
N ASN A 82 6.33 4.27 -12.92
CA ASN A 82 5.80 3.00 -12.41
C ASN A 82 5.04 3.20 -11.09
N ILE A 83 5.56 4.01 -10.17
CA ILE A 83 4.88 4.37 -8.92
C ILE A 83 3.55 5.05 -9.22
N ASP A 84 3.54 6.04 -10.12
CA ASP A 84 2.34 6.80 -10.48
C ASP A 84 1.28 5.90 -11.14
N LEU A 85 1.71 4.97 -11.99
CA LEU A 85 0.83 3.96 -12.59
C LEU A 85 0.16 3.09 -11.52
N VAL A 86 0.94 2.54 -10.58
CA VAL A 86 0.41 1.67 -9.54
C VAL A 86 -0.52 2.44 -8.59
N LYS A 87 -0.17 3.69 -8.24
CA LYS A 87 -1.04 4.59 -7.46
C LYS A 87 -2.36 4.85 -8.17
N ALA A 88 -2.35 5.05 -9.49
CA ALA A 88 -3.57 5.25 -10.27
C ALA A 88 -4.48 4.00 -10.26
N GLU A 89 -3.92 2.79 -10.32
CA GLU A 89 -4.71 1.56 -10.21
C GLU A 89 -5.28 1.36 -8.79
N LEU A 90 -4.49 1.63 -7.75
CA LEU A 90 -4.97 1.60 -6.36
C LEU A 90 -6.09 2.61 -6.12
N ALA A 91 -5.98 3.82 -6.67
CA ALA A 91 -7.02 4.84 -6.56
C ALA A 91 -8.36 4.40 -7.18
N LYS A 92 -8.34 3.59 -8.24
CA LYS A 92 -9.58 2.99 -8.79
C LYS A 92 -10.21 1.99 -7.84
N LEU A 93 -9.40 1.22 -7.10
CA LEU A 93 -9.90 0.31 -6.06
C LEU A 93 -10.49 1.09 -4.88
N ASP A 94 -9.84 2.17 -4.47
CA ASP A 94 -10.31 3.04 -3.39
C ASP A 94 -11.65 3.71 -3.73
N ALA A 95 -11.80 4.21 -4.96
CA ALA A 95 -13.08 4.77 -5.41
C ALA A 95 -14.23 3.75 -5.31
N LYS A 96 -14.00 2.51 -5.78
CA LYS A 96 -14.99 1.43 -5.68
C LYS A 96 -15.29 1.06 -4.23
N LEU A 97 -14.28 1.03 -3.36
CA LEU A 97 -14.46 0.76 -1.94
C LEU A 97 -15.36 1.82 -1.28
N ILE A 98 -15.11 3.10 -1.56
CA ILE A 98 -15.93 4.21 -1.04
C ILE A 98 -17.39 4.07 -1.50
N GLU A 99 -17.63 3.74 -2.77
CA GLU A 99 -18.98 3.49 -3.30
C GLU A 99 -19.67 2.33 -2.55
N ARG A 100 -18.97 1.21 -2.34
CA ARG A 100 -19.48 0.04 -1.59
C ARG A 100 -19.78 0.34 -0.13
N GLN A 101 -18.97 1.16 0.52
CA GLN A 101 -19.19 1.56 1.91
C GLN A 101 -20.48 2.37 2.08
N GLN A 102 -20.86 3.15 1.07
CA GLN A 102 -22.11 3.92 1.08
C GLN A 102 -23.34 3.06 0.77
N GLN A 103 -23.23 2.15 -0.21
CA GLN A 103 -24.34 1.31 -0.67
C GLN A 103 -23.86 -0.13 -0.94
N PRO A 104 -23.66 -0.95 0.11
CA PRO A 104 -23.14 -2.29 -0.06
C PRO A 104 -24.16 -3.19 -0.75
N GLN A 105 -23.73 -3.87 -1.82
CA GLN A 105 -24.51 -4.93 -2.45
C GLN A 105 -24.18 -6.29 -1.81
N THR A 106 -24.94 -7.31 -2.20
CA THR A 106 -24.71 -8.69 -1.78
C THR A 106 -23.30 -9.14 -2.15
N GLY A 107 -22.54 -9.58 -1.15
CA GLY A 107 -21.16 -9.99 -1.34
C GLY A 107 -20.12 -8.85 -1.32
N ASP A 108 -20.52 -7.60 -1.07
CA ASP A 108 -19.57 -6.49 -0.86
C ASP A 108 -19.16 -6.32 0.61
N LEU A 109 -19.88 -6.95 1.53
CA LEU A 109 -19.69 -6.85 2.98
C LEU A 109 -19.50 -8.25 3.58
N ALA A 110 -18.56 -8.36 4.51
CA ALA A 110 -18.39 -9.55 5.34
C ALA A 110 -18.19 -9.14 6.79
N GLN A 111 -18.70 -9.95 7.70
CA GLN A 111 -18.38 -9.90 9.12
C GLN A 111 -17.48 -11.08 9.46
N LEU A 112 -16.32 -10.80 10.06
CA LEU A 112 -15.38 -11.78 10.57
C LEU A 112 -15.48 -11.82 12.09
N MET A 113 -15.57 -13.03 12.64
CA MET A 113 -15.67 -13.27 14.08
C MET A 113 -14.62 -14.29 14.47
N ALA A 114 -13.70 -13.90 15.34
CA ALA A 114 -12.76 -14.84 15.97
C ALA A 114 -13.48 -15.49 17.16
N LEU A 115 -13.83 -16.76 17.04
CA LEU A 115 -14.45 -17.51 18.13
C LEU A 115 -13.43 -17.93 19.19
N SER A 116 -12.22 -18.27 18.75
CA SER A 116 -11.07 -18.52 19.61
C SER A 116 -9.78 -18.12 18.88
N VAL A 117 -8.83 -17.57 19.64
CA VAL A 117 -7.48 -17.28 19.15
C VAL A 117 -6.48 -17.70 20.21
N GLU A 118 -5.57 -18.59 19.87
CA GLU A 118 -4.53 -19.06 20.76
C GLU A 118 -3.17 -19.03 20.08
N ASP A 119 -2.10 -18.72 20.82
CA ASP A 119 -0.74 -18.97 20.34
C ASP A 119 -0.25 -20.38 20.71
N ASN A 120 0.98 -20.71 20.27
CA ASN A 120 1.63 -21.98 20.61
C ASN A 120 1.87 -22.18 22.12
N ALA A 121 1.94 -21.10 22.89
CA ALA A 121 2.09 -21.13 24.34
C ALA A 121 0.74 -21.20 25.08
N LYS A 122 -0.37 -21.32 24.35
CA LYS A 122 -1.75 -21.32 24.87
C LYS A 122 -2.19 -20.01 25.51
N ASN A 123 -1.53 -18.90 25.17
CA ASN A 123 -2.06 -17.58 25.49
C ASN A 123 -3.29 -17.32 24.62
N GLN A 124 -4.38 -16.88 25.25
CA GLN A 124 -5.64 -16.60 24.57
C GLN A 124 -5.72 -15.12 24.18
N TYR A 125 -6.29 -14.86 23.01
CA TYR A 125 -6.56 -13.52 22.54
C TYR A 125 -8.04 -13.36 22.20
N MET A 126 -8.58 -12.19 22.53
CA MET A 126 -9.93 -11.76 22.16
C MET A 126 -9.88 -10.77 21.01
N ALA A 127 -10.86 -10.83 20.12
CA ALA A 127 -11.02 -9.88 19.03
C ALA A 127 -12.47 -9.44 18.93
N GLU A 128 -12.68 -8.13 18.78
CA GLU A 128 -14.00 -7.62 18.39
C GLU A 128 -14.32 -8.07 16.96
N PRO A 129 -15.60 -8.31 16.61
CA PRO A 129 -15.97 -8.64 15.25
C PRO A 129 -15.46 -7.57 14.26
N LEU A 130 -14.84 -8.00 13.17
CA LEU A 130 -14.38 -7.11 12.11
C LEU A 130 -15.41 -7.07 10.99
N ILE A 131 -15.90 -5.88 10.67
CA ILE A 131 -16.62 -5.62 9.43
C ILE A 131 -15.60 -5.24 8.38
N ILE A 132 -15.63 -5.91 7.23
CA ILE A 132 -14.73 -5.64 6.12
C ILE A 132 -15.50 -5.61 4.80
N TYR A 133 -15.12 -4.70 3.92
CA TYR A 133 -15.68 -4.53 2.59
C TYR A 133 -14.77 -5.14 1.52
N ARG A 134 -15.36 -5.53 0.38
CA ARG A 134 -14.57 -6.02 -0.75
C ARG A 134 -13.60 -4.94 -1.24
N SER A 135 -12.35 -5.35 -1.47
CA SER A 135 -11.19 -4.50 -1.79
C SER A 135 -10.58 -3.74 -0.61
N GLU A 136 -11.07 -3.95 0.60
CA GLU A 136 -10.54 -3.26 1.78
C GLU A 136 -9.30 -3.96 2.33
N GLN A 137 -8.34 -3.14 2.77
CA GLN A 137 -7.23 -3.54 3.62
C GLN A 137 -7.36 -2.81 4.95
N THR A 138 -7.36 -3.55 6.05
CA THR A 138 -7.53 -3.02 7.39
C THR A 138 -6.69 -3.79 8.41
N ARG A 139 -6.74 -3.38 9.67
CA ARG A 139 -6.06 -4.09 10.76
C ARG A 139 -7.08 -4.61 11.77
N TRP A 140 -6.91 -5.86 12.17
CA TRP A 140 -7.74 -6.51 13.17
C TRP A 140 -6.97 -6.63 14.48
N ARG A 141 -7.48 -5.98 15.53
CA ARG A 141 -6.87 -5.99 16.85
C ARG A 141 -7.23 -7.28 17.58
N LEU A 142 -6.21 -7.94 18.11
CA LEU A 142 -6.31 -9.02 19.07
C LEU A 142 -5.73 -8.54 20.40
N MET A 143 -6.43 -8.81 21.49
CA MET A 143 -6.05 -8.43 22.85
C MET A 143 -5.83 -9.69 23.68
N GLY A 144 -4.62 -9.87 24.21
CA GLY A 144 -4.31 -10.91 25.18
C GLY A 144 -4.80 -10.54 26.58
N GLU A 145 -5.00 -11.53 27.44
CA GLU A 145 -5.40 -11.32 28.84
C GLU A 145 -4.37 -10.52 29.65
N ASP A 146 -3.10 -10.62 29.26
CA ASP A 146 -1.96 -9.90 29.84
C ASP A 146 -1.84 -8.45 29.34
N GLY A 147 -2.74 -8.01 28.46
CA GLY A 147 -2.71 -6.69 27.82
C GLY A 147 -1.83 -6.63 26.57
N THR A 148 -1.28 -7.76 26.11
CA THR A 148 -0.52 -7.81 24.85
C THR A 148 -1.44 -7.55 23.67
N GLU A 149 -1.02 -6.65 22.77
CA GLU A 149 -1.77 -6.32 21.56
C GLU A 149 -1.10 -6.87 20.30
N ILE A 150 -1.88 -7.57 19.48
CA ILE A 150 -1.49 -8.00 18.14
C ILE A 150 -2.41 -7.33 17.13
N TRP A 151 -1.83 -6.76 16.08
CA TRP A 151 -2.59 -6.15 14.98
C TRP A 151 -2.35 -6.96 13.72
N LEU A 152 -3.34 -7.75 13.31
CA LEU A 152 -3.29 -8.54 12.09
C LEU A 152 -3.68 -7.69 10.88
N ASN A 153 -2.89 -7.71 9.81
CA ASN A 153 -3.26 -7.16 8.52
C ASN A 153 -4.31 -8.07 7.87
N VAL A 154 -5.46 -7.52 7.52
CA VAL A 154 -6.56 -8.26 6.88
C VAL A 154 -6.90 -7.59 5.56
N VAL A 155 -6.95 -8.37 4.49
CA VAL A 155 -7.32 -7.90 3.15
C VAL A 155 -8.41 -8.78 2.58
N TRP A 156 -9.53 -8.21 2.18
CA TRP A 156 -10.52 -8.92 1.36
C TRP A 156 -10.47 -8.38 -0.05
N ASN A 157 -10.03 -9.20 -1.00
CA ASN A 157 -9.70 -8.72 -2.33
C ASN A 157 -10.91 -8.67 -3.28
N GLU A 158 -10.74 -8.02 -4.44
CA GLU A 158 -11.77 -7.93 -5.49
C GLU A 158 -12.25 -9.29 -6.04
N LYS A 159 -11.47 -10.35 -5.86
CA LYS A 159 -11.79 -11.72 -6.30
C LYS A 159 -12.53 -12.55 -5.26
N GLY A 160 -12.76 -12.01 -4.06
CA GLY A 160 -13.44 -12.72 -2.97
C GLY A 160 -12.50 -13.40 -1.97
N LYS A 161 -11.18 -13.41 -2.21
CA LYS A 161 -10.21 -14.05 -1.31
C LYS A 161 -9.92 -13.17 -0.09
N LEU A 162 -10.01 -13.77 1.09
CA LEU A 162 -9.59 -13.18 2.35
C LEU A 162 -8.14 -13.56 2.64
N TYR A 163 -7.31 -12.56 2.88
CA TYR A 163 -5.94 -12.72 3.33
C TYR A 163 -5.81 -12.21 4.77
N ILE A 164 -5.08 -12.94 5.61
CA ILE A 164 -4.69 -12.52 6.96
C ILE A 164 -3.17 -12.66 7.07
N GLU A 165 -2.47 -11.57 7.41
CA GLU A 165 -1.00 -11.51 7.41
C GLU A 165 -0.40 -12.03 6.08
N GLY A 166 -1.02 -11.66 4.95
CA GLY A 166 -0.61 -12.07 3.60
C GLY A 166 -0.90 -13.53 3.22
N GLN A 167 -1.45 -14.34 4.14
CA GLN A 167 -1.80 -15.75 3.89
C GLN A 167 -3.25 -15.84 3.41
N GLU A 168 -3.52 -16.58 2.33
CA GLU A 168 -4.90 -16.85 1.89
C GLU A 168 -5.61 -17.70 2.96
N ALA A 169 -6.60 -17.10 3.61
CA ALA A 169 -7.35 -17.74 4.68
C ALA A 169 -8.60 -18.43 4.15
N LEU A 170 -9.44 -17.70 3.40
CA LEU A 170 -10.76 -18.16 2.95
C LEU A 170 -11.16 -17.54 1.61
N ASP A 171 -12.14 -18.17 0.96
CA ASP A 171 -12.88 -17.59 -0.16
C ASP A 171 -14.26 -17.12 0.33
N LEU A 172 -14.48 -15.82 0.32
CA LEU A 172 -15.71 -15.18 0.76
C LEU A 172 -16.57 -14.86 -0.45
N SER A 173 -17.66 -15.60 -0.55
CA SER A 173 -18.70 -15.45 -1.56
C SER A 173 -20.07 -15.53 -0.87
N PRO A 174 -21.16 -15.07 -1.52
CA PRO A 174 -22.50 -15.23 -0.96
C PRO A 174 -22.90 -16.69 -0.69
N SER A 175 -22.30 -17.66 -1.39
CA SER A 175 -22.51 -19.08 -1.17
C SER A 175 -21.55 -19.71 -0.14
N SER A 176 -20.58 -18.95 0.39
CA SER A 176 -19.66 -19.46 1.40
C SER A 176 -20.43 -19.84 2.66
N PRO A 177 -20.14 -21.01 3.27
CA PRO A 177 -20.83 -21.47 4.47
C PRO A 177 -20.45 -20.62 5.69
N ASP A 178 -21.41 -20.41 6.59
CA ASP A 178 -21.21 -19.65 7.84
C ASP A 178 -20.57 -20.50 8.96
N THR A 179 -20.11 -21.71 8.62
CA THR A 179 -19.50 -22.65 9.55
C THR A 179 -18.09 -22.19 9.94
N PRO A 180 -17.75 -22.17 11.24
CA PRO A 180 -16.41 -21.81 11.68
C PRO A 180 -15.32 -22.69 11.05
N ARG A 181 -14.15 -22.11 10.82
CA ARG A 181 -12.97 -22.82 10.33
C ARG A 181 -11.75 -22.45 11.15
N THR A 182 -10.96 -23.45 11.48
CA THR A 182 -9.67 -23.26 12.13
C THR A 182 -8.60 -22.99 11.08
N LEU A 183 -7.82 -21.93 11.26
CA LEU A 183 -6.67 -21.57 10.45
C LEU A 183 -5.45 -21.29 11.33
N GLN A 184 -4.27 -21.53 10.76
CA GLN A 184 -3.01 -21.10 11.34
C GLN A 184 -2.58 -19.78 10.68
N VAL A 185 -2.30 -18.77 11.49
CA VAL A 185 -1.83 -17.45 11.04
C VAL A 185 -0.48 -17.16 11.67
N PHE A 186 0.54 -16.97 10.84
CA PHE A 186 1.83 -16.44 11.31
C PHE A 186 1.78 -14.92 11.42
N TYR A 187 2.01 -14.39 12.61
CA TYR A 187 2.10 -12.94 12.87
C TYR A 187 3.55 -12.48 12.76
N TYR A 188 3.80 -11.47 11.93
CA TYR A 188 5.16 -11.00 11.64
C TYR A 188 5.53 -9.70 12.36
N GLY A 189 4.57 -8.86 12.73
CA GLY A 189 4.85 -7.59 13.43
C GLY A 189 5.82 -6.66 12.70
N GLY A 190 5.83 -6.68 11.36
CA GLY A 190 6.76 -5.93 10.53
C GLY A 190 8.19 -6.50 10.48
N LYS A 191 8.39 -7.75 10.93
CA LYS A 191 9.66 -8.50 10.83
C LYS A 191 9.59 -9.53 9.70
N VAL A 192 10.75 -10.01 9.26
CA VAL A 192 10.84 -11.07 8.24
C VAL A 192 10.49 -12.45 8.83
N LEU A 193 10.76 -12.64 10.14
CA LEU A 193 10.49 -13.88 10.85
C LEU A 193 9.21 -13.75 11.68
N ALA A 194 8.39 -14.81 11.66
CA ALA A 194 7.18 -14.88 12.46
C ALA A 194 7.51 -14.69 13.95
N GLN A 195 6.82 -13.76 14.59
CA GLN A 195 6.91 -13.48 16.03
C GLN A 195 5.97 -14.40 16.83
N ALA A 196 4.83 -14.76 16.25
CA ALA A 196 3.88 -15.69 16.83
C ALA A 196 3.20 -16.54 15.75
N SER A 197 2.72 -17.70 16.17
CA SER A 197 1.90 -18.59 15.37
C SER A 197 0.56 -18.71 16.07
N LEU A 198 -0.49 -18.16 15.47
CA LEU A 198 -1.83 -18.07 16.05
C LEU A 198 -2.75 -19.11 15.41
N THR A 199 -3.38 -19.94 16.23
CA THR A 199 -4.51 -20.78 15.82
C THR A 199 -5.79 -19.98 16.00
N LEU A 200 -6.45 -19.66 14.90
CA LEU A 200 -7.65 -18.82 14.84
C LEU A 200 -8.84 -19.67 14.41
N GLU A 201 -9.88 -19.76 15.23
CA GLU A 201 -11.19 -20.27 14.82
C GLU A 201 -12.03 -19.11 14.29
N LEU A 202 -12.16 -19.04 12.97
CA LEU A 202 -12.79 -17.94 12.27
C LEU A 202 -14.18 -18.33 11.80
N GLN A 203 -15.18 -17.58 12.21
CA GLN A 203 -16.50 -17.57 11.61
C GLN A 203 -16.64 -16.36 10.68
N THR A 204 -17.21 -16.58 9.50
CA THR A 204 -17.45 -15.51 8.53
C THR A 204 -18.91 -15.48 8.13
N LYS A 205 -19.48 -14.29 8.00
CA LYS A 205 -20.84 -14.08 7.51
C LYS A 205 -20.82 -13.09 6.36
N VAL A 206 -21.22 -13.56 5.18
CA VAL A 206 -21.48 -12.72 4.01
C VAL A 206 -22.99 -12.61 3.86
N PRO A 207 -23.61 -11.41 3.96
CA PRO A 207 -25.05 -11.28 3.82
C PRO A 207 -25.54 -11.87 2.49
N ARG A 208 -26.55 -12.74 2.59
CA ARG A 208 -27.26 -13.34 1.45
C ARG A 208 -28.57 -12.57 1.24
N LEU A 209 -28.97 -12.38 -0.02
CA LEU A 209 -30.35 -11.99 -0.36
C LEU A 209 -31.26 -13.20 -0.26
#